data_AF-A0A0S7ZX88-F1
#
_entry.id   AF-A0A0S7ZX88-F1
#
_cell.length_a   1.000
_cell.length_b   1.000
_cell.length_c   1.000
_cell.angle_alpha   90.00
_cell.angle_beta   90.00
_cell.angle_gamma   90.00
#
_symmetry.space_group_name_H-M   'P 1'
#
loop_
_entity.id
_entity.type
_entity.pdbx_description
1 polymer ?
#
loop_
_entity_poly.entity_id
_entity_poly.type
_entity_poly.pdbx_seq_one_letter_code
_entity_poly.pdbx_strand_id
1 'polypeptide(L)'
;MRSGLVDKVLIEGRSIHGETTTGERFNTYNPGDDKLVDDLLANGVTIEAQPPEQQGLLMQVFISWFPMLLLIAVWIFFMRQMQGGGGGRGAMSFGKSKARLLGEDQVKVTFADVAGVEEAKEEVAELVEFLRDPAKFQKLGGKIPRGVLMVG
;
A
#
# COMPACT_ATOMS: atom_id res chain seq x y z
N MET A 1 0.18 -22.88 54.48
CA MET A 1 0.90 -21.58 54.37
C MET A 1 0.38 -20.72 55.50
N ARG A 2 1.27 -20.27 56.41
CA ARG A 2 0.94 -19.53 57.62
C ARG A 2 0.94 -18.03 57.34
N SER A 3 -0.15 -17.37 57.73
CA SER A 3 -0.18 -15.99 58.25
C SER A 3 0.22 -14.85 57.31
N GLY A 4 -0.50 -14.70 56.21
CA GLY A 4 -0.93 -13.37 55.78
C GLY A 4 -2.43 -13.29 56.08
N LEU A 5 -2.85 -12.48 57.05
CA LEU A 5 -4.28 -12.26 57.32
C LEU A 5 -4.84 -11.59 56.06
N VAL A 6 -5.70 -12.30 55.34
CA VAL A 6 -6.37 -11.74 54.15
C VAL A 6 -7.53 -10.92 54.66
N ASP A 7 -7.57 -9.64 54.30
CA ASP A 7 -8.61 -8.71 54.76
C ASP A 7 -9.79 -8.71 53.79
N LYS A 8 -9.47 -8.65 52.49
CA LYS A 8 -10.45 -8.54 51.42
C LYS A 8 -10.12 -9.45 50.25
N VAL A 9 -11.15 -10.08 49.69
CA VAL A 9 -11.05 -10.89 48.48
C VAL A 9 -12.11 -10.47 47.49
N LEU A 10 -11.67 -10.17 46.27
CA LEU A 10 -12.51 -9.85 45.13
C LEU A 10 -12.50 -11.02 44.15
N ILE A 11 -13.69 -11.59 43.94
CA ILE A 11 -13.89 -12.77 43.09
C ILE A 11 -14.48 -12.30 41.76
N GLU A 12 -13.72 -12.48 40.68
CA GLU A 12 -14.10 -12.19 39.30
C GLU A 12 -14.07 -13.49 38.49
N GLY A 13 -15.21 -14.16 38.38
CA GLY A 13 -15.30 -15.46 37.72
C GLY A 13 -14.38 -16.50 38.39
N ARG A 14 -13.25 -16.84 37.75
CA ARG A 14 -12.26 -17.79 38.29
C ARG A 14 -11.00 -17.11 38.85
N SER A 15 -10.81 -15.83 38.61
CA SER A 15 -9.72 -15.04 39.20
C SER A 15 -10.12 -14.51 40.57
N ILE A 16 -9.18 -14.57 41.50
CA ILE A 16 -9.32 -14.10 42.87
C ILE A 16 -8.23 -13.06 43.10
N HIS A 17 -8.66 -11.84 43.40
CA HIS A 17 -7.78 -10.72 43.75
C HIS A 17 -7.90 -10.50 45.26
N GLY A 18 -6.84 -10.76 46.02
CA GLY A 18 -6.83 -10.62 47.47
C GLY A 18 -5.98 -9.45 47.93
N GLU A 19 -6.38 -8.82 49.03
CA GLU A 19 -5.61 -7.81 49.75
C GLU A 19 -5.38 -8.31 51.19
N THR A 20 -4.12 -8.33 51.61
CA THR A 20 -3.76 -8.69 52.98
C THR A 20 -3.99 -7.51 53.93
N THR A 21 -4.05 -7.77 55.23
CA THR A 21 -4.12 -6.72 56.28
C THR A 21 -2.90 -5.79 56.26
N THR A 22 -1.82 -6.15 55.57
CA THR A 22 -0.62 -5.31 55.38
C THR A 22 -0.71 -4.46 54.11
N GLY A 23 -1.81 -4.54 53.37
CA GLY A 23 -2.03 -3.81 52.10
C GLY A 23 -1.36 -4.46 50.89
N GLU A 24 -0.85 -5.69 51.00
CA GLU A 24 -0.22 -6.41 49.89
C GLU A 24 -1.30 -7.05 49.02
N ARG A 25 -1.25 -6.80 47.71
CA ARG A 25 -2.20 -7.35 46.74
C ARG A 25 -1.63 -8.61 46.09
N PHE A 26 -2.43 -9.66 46.02
CA PHE A 26 -2.07 -10.89 45.33
C PHE A 26 -3.18 -11.35 44.38
N ASN A 27 -2.77 -11.97 43.28
CA ASN A 27 -3.69 -12.54 42.30
C ASN A 27 -3.52 -14.06 42.30
N THR A 28 -4.62 -14.77 42.51
CA THR A 28 -4.67 -16.24 42.47
C THR A 28 -5.87 -16.70 41.67
N TYR A 29 -5.96 -18.00 41.40
CA TYR A 29 -7.02 -18.59 40.57
C TYR A 29 -7.74 -19.67 41.34
N ASN A 30 -9.07 -19.70 41.26
CA ASN A 30 -9.87 -20.75 41.88
C ASN A 30 -9.72 -22.06 41.07
N PRO A 31 -9.18 -23.15 41.67
CA PRO A 31 -9.10 -24.45 41.02
C PRO A 31 -10.47 -25.13 40.84
N GLY A 32 -11.53 -24.60 41.45
CA GLY A 32 -12.87 -25.19 41.51
C GLY A 32 -13.16 -25.84 42.86
N ASP A 33 -12.65 -25.26 43.95
CA ASP A 33 -12.90 -25.75 45.31
C ASP A 33 -14.18 -25.11 45.87
N ASP A 34 -15.17 -25.95 46.18
CA ASP A 34 -16.46 -25.54 46.71
C ASP A 34 -16.37 -25.03 48.16
N LYS A 35 -15.33 -25.41 48.92
CA LYS A 35 -15.16 -25.03 50.34
C LYS A 35 -14.42 -23.72 50.55
N LEU A 36 -13.86 -23.14 49.48
CA LEU A 36 -13.05 -21.93 49.57
C LEU A 36 -13.83 -20.74 50.14
N VAL A 37 -15.10 -20.60 49.76
CA VAL A 37 -15.98 -19.53 50.25
C VAL A 37 -16.27 -19.70 51.73
N ASP A 38 -16.52 -20.93 52.17
CA ASP A 38 -16.77 -21.26 53.58
C ASP A 38 -15.54 -20.96 54.45
N ASP A 39 -14.34 -21.32 53.98
CA ASP A 39 -13.09 -21.04 54.67
C ASP A 39 -12.81 -19.53 54.77
N LEU A 40 -13.11 -18.75 53.73
CA LEU A 40 -12.94 -17.30 53.74
C LEU A 40 -13.93 -16.62 54.71
N LEU A 41 -15.19 -17.06 54.73
CA LEU A 41 -16.20 -16.56 55.66
C LEU A 41 -15.85 -16.92 57.12
N ALA A 42 -15.37 -18.14 57.38
CA ALA A 42 -14.96 -18.59 58.71
C ALA A 42 -13.77 -17.79 59.27
N ASN A 43 -12.92 -17.24 58.39
CA ASN A 43 -11.80 -16.38 58.76
C ASN A 43 -12.13 -14.88 58.74
N GLY A 44 -13.41 -14.51 58.55
CA GLY A 44 -13.86 -13.11 58.60
C GLY A 44 -13.41 -12.25 57.42
N VAL A 45 -13.05 -12.86 56.29
CA VAL A 45 -12.59 -12.16 55.09
C VAL A 45 -13.77 -11.51 54.38
N THR A 46 -13.63 -10.24 53.98
CA THR A 46 -14.67 -9.54 53.21
C THR A 46 -14.64 -10.02 51.76
N ILE A 47 -15.71 -10.67 51.30
CA ILE A 47 -15.84 -11.19 49.94
C ILE A 47 -16.66 -10.22 49.10
N GLU A 48 -16.06 -9.67 48.04
CA GLU A 48 -16.76 -8.90 47.01
C GLU A 48 -16.78 -9.68 45.70
N ALA A 49 -17.98 -9.99 45.20
CA ALA A 49 -18.14 -10.56 43.87
C ALA A 49 -18.43 -9.44 42.88
N GLN A 50 -17.56 -9.27 41.87
CA GLN A 50 -17.81 -8.35 40.77
C GLN A 50 -18.08 -9.14 39.48
N PRO A 51 -19.03 -8.69 38.64
CA PRO A 51 -19.17 -9.26 37.31
C PRO A 51 -17.84 -9.06 36.56
N PRO A 52 -17.41 -10.03 35.74
CA PRO A 52 -16.16 -9.89 34.99
C PRO A 52 -16.19 -8.59 34.18
N GLU A 53 -15.07 -7.87 34.17
CA GLU A 53 -14.95 -6.65 33.37
C GLU A 53 -15.27 -6.96 31.92
N GLN A 54 -16.45 -6.51 31.49
CA GLN A 54 -16.84 -6.57 30.09
C GLN A 54 -16.05 -5.47 29.37
N GLN A 55 -15.26 -5.88 28.37
CA GLN A 55 -14.60 -4.92 27.50
C GLN A 55 -15.66 -3.93 26.99
N GLY A 56 -15.41 -2.63 27.18
CA GLY A 56 -16.35 -1.60 26.76
C GLY A 56 -16.72 -1.78 25.29
N LEU A 57 -17.99 -1.58 24.94
CA LEU A 57 -18.51 -1.81 23.58
C LEU A 57 -17.65 -1.13 22.50
N LEU A 58 -17.14 0.07 22.77
CA LEU A 58 -16.23 0.80 21.86
C LEU A 58 -14.88 0.08 21.66
N MET A 59 -14.29 -0.47 22.73
CA MET A 59 -13.05 -1.22 22.66
C MET A 59 -13.25 -2.52 21.88
N GLN A 60 -14.36 -3.21 22.12
CA GLN A 60 -14.71 -4.44 21.39
C GLN A 60 -14.91 -4.16 19.89
N VAL A 61 -15.63 -3.10 19.52
CA VAL A 61 -15.83 -2.69 18.12
C VAL A 61 -14.50 -2.31 17.47
N PHE A 62 -13.65 -1.55 18.16
CA PHE A 62 -12.33 -1.18 17.64
C PHE A 62 -11.45 -2.40 17.38
N ILE A 63 -11.35 -3.34 18.33
CA ILE A 63 -10.57 -4.57 18.17
C ILE A 63 -11.11 -5.41 17.02
N SER A 64 -12.43 -5.54 16.90
CA SER A 64 -13.06 -6.29 15.81
C SER A 64 -12.82 -5.66 14.44
N TRP A 65 -12.80 -4.33 14.35
CA TRP A 65 -12.64 -3.59 13.09
C TRP A 65 -11.18 -3.31 12.74
N PHE A 66 -10.26 -3.45 13.69
CA PHE A 66 -8.83 -3.20 13.48
C PHE A 66 -8.25 -3.96 12.27
N PRO A 67 -8.50 -5.27 12.08
CA PRO A 67 -8.01 -6.00 10.91
C PRO A 67 -8.56 -5.42 9.59
N MET A 68 -9.83 -5.03 9.57
CA MET A 68 -10.48 -4.46 8.38
C MET A 68 -9.91 -3.06 8.06
N LEU A 69 -9.75 -2.21 9.07
CA LEU A 69 -9.16 -0.88 8.92
C LEU A 69 -7.71 -0.94 8.42
N LEU A 70 -6.92 -1.90 8.92
CA LEU A 70 -5.55 -2.13 8.46
C LEU A 70 -5.51 -2.52 6.98
N LEU A 71 -6.39 -3.44 6.55
CA LEU A 71 -6.51 -3.82 5.13
C LEU A 71 -6.93 -2.62 4.26
N ILE A 72 -7.90 -1.82 4.70
CA ILE A 72 -8.33 -0.61 3.99
C ILE A 72 -7.19 0.40 3.89
N ALA A 73 -6.43 0.62 4.97
CA ALA A 73 -5.30 1.54 4.97
C ALA A 73 -4.21 1.11 3.97
N VAL A 74 -3.85 -0.19 3.96
CA VAL A 74 -2.89 -0.76 3.01
C VAL A 74 -3.42 -0.68 1.58
N TRP A 75 -4.70 -0.98 1.36
CA TRP A 75 -5.36 -0.87 0.05
C TRP A 75 -5.34 0.57 -0.48
N ILE A 76 -5.69 1.55 0.36
CA ILE A 76 -5.60 2.98 0.01
C ILE A 76 -4.15 3.38 -0.27
N PHE A 77 -3.18 2.89 0.51
CA PHE A 77 -1.76 3.14 0.26
C PHE A 77 -1.34 2.68 -1.14
N PHE A 78 -1.72 1.46 -1.56
CA PHE A 78 -1.43 0.96 -2.90
C PHE A 78 -2.16 1.75 -4.00
N MET A 79 -3.42 2.10 -3.82
CA MET A 79 -4.15 2.94 -4.78
C MET A 79 -3.52 4.32 -4.92
N ARG A 80 -3.12 4.93 -3.80
CA ARG A 80 -2.46 6.24 -3.79
C ARG A 80 -1.07 6.18 -4.43
N GLN A 81 -0.33 5.09 -4.25
CA GLN A 81 0.93 4.85 -4.94
C GLN A 81 0.74 4.74 -6.45
N MET A 82 -0.33 4.09 -6.91
CA MET A 82 -0.63 3.92 -8.34
C MET A 82 -1.14 5.22 -9.00
N GLN A 83 -1.78 6.12 -8.25
CA GLN A 83 -2.33 7.38 -8.77
C GLN A 83 -1.37 8.58 -8.62
N GLY A 84 -0.51 8.59 -7.60
CA GLY A 84 0.43 9.69 -7.31
C GLY A 84 1.73 9.67 -8.11
N GLY A 85 2.05 8.56 -8.77
CA GLY A 85 3.24 8.40 -9.61
C GLY A 85 2.96 8.70 -11.08
N GLY A 86 2.74 9.98 -11.44
CA GLY A 86 2.85 10.47 -12.81
C GLY A 86 2.06 9.69 -13.89
N GLY A 87 0.75 9.90 -13.92
CA GLY A 87 -0.07 9.79 -15.13
C GLY A 87 -0.25 8.37 -15.71
N GLY A 88 -1.38 7.73 -15.39
CA GLY A 88 -2.05 6.80 -16.30
C GLY A 88 -1.27 5.53 -16.73
N ARG A 89 -0.20 5.16 -16.04
CA ARG A 89 0.60 3.95 -16.32
C ARG A 89 0.13 2.71 -15.56
N GLY A 90 -1.18 2.60 -15.30
CA GLY A 90 -1.79 1.30 -15.07
C GLY A 90 -1.83 0.49 -16.38
N ALA A 91 -2.21 -0.78 -16.31
CA ALA A 91 -2.30 -1.72 -17.45
C ALA A 91 -2.97 -1.16 -18.74
N MET A 92 -3.72 -0.05 -18.65
CA MET A 92 -4.28 0.74 -19.75
C MET A 92 -3.26 1.52 -20.63
N SER A 93 -2.00 1.62 -20.21
CA SER A 93 -0.90 2.21 -21.01
C SER A 93 -0.09 1.17 -21.77
N PHE A 94 -0.30 -0.13 -21.52
CA PHE A 94 0.39 -1.23 -22.18
C PHE A 94 -0.21 -1.41 -23.58
N GLY A 95 0.24 -0.60 -24.54
CA GLY A 95 -0.23 -0.65 -25.93
C GLY A 95 -0.31 0.70 -26.63
N LYS A 96 -0.18 1.83 -25.92
CA LYS A 96 -0.10 3.14 -26.57
C LYS A 96 1.33 3.38 -27.05
N SER A 97 1.50 3.54 -28.36
CA SER A 97 2.77 3.89 -28.99
C SER A 97 3.42 5.07 -28.28
N LYS A 98 4.70 4.94 -27.91
CA LYS A 98 5.52 6.01 -27.31
C LYS A 98 6.02 7.00 -28.38
N ALA A 99 5.45 6.98 -29.58
CA ALA A 99 5.85 7.87 -30.67
C ALA A 99 5.69 9.33 -30.22
N ARG A 100 6.79 10.08 -30.31
CA ARG A 100 6.78 11.53 -30.11
C ARG A 100 6.33 12.16 -31.43
N LEU A 101 5.19 12.82 -31.43
CA LEU A 101 4.78 13.67 -32.56
C LEU A 101 5.62 14.94 -32.48
N LEU A 102 6.59 15.06 -33.38
CA LEU A 102 7.35 16.28 -33.59
C LEU A 102 6.52 17.15 -34.54
N GLY A 103 6.13 18.35 -34.08
CA GLY A 103 5.52 19.36 -34.95
C GLY A 103 6.58 20.01 -35.86
N GLU A 104 6.14 20.65 -36.95
CA GLU A 104 7.03 21.32 -37.92
C GLU A 104 8.00 22.30 -37.24
N ASP A 105 7.54 23.03 -36.22
CA ASP A 105 8.35 23.99 -35.45
C ASP A 105 9.47 23.35 -34.59
N GLN A 106 9.48 22.02 -34.44
CA GLN A 106 10.47 21.31 -33.62
C GLN A 106 11.68 20.82 -34.43
N VAL A 107 11.62 20.84 -35.77
CA VAL A 107 12.75 20.42 -36.62
C VAL A 107 13.58 21.64 -37.01
N LYS A 108 14.75 21.79 -36.38
CA LYS A 108 15.66 22.95 -36.58
C LYS A 108 16.93 22.64 -37.37
N VAL A 109 17.17 21.38 -37.70
CA VAL A 109 18.42 20.92 -38.35
C VAL A 109 18.22 20.83 -39.85
N THR A 110 19.19 21.33 -40.61
CA THR A 110 19.20 21.35 -42.08
C THR A 110 20.43 20.61 -42.64
N PHE A 111 20.49 20.39 -43.96
CA PHE A 111 21.66 19.80 -44.61
C PHE A 111 22.96 20.62 -44.44
N ALA A 112 22.83 21.93 -44.18
CA ALA A 112 23.97 22.80 -43.90
C ALA A 112 24.64 22.49 -42.54
N ASP A 113 23.91 21.88 -41.61
CA ASP A 113 24.39 21.53 -40.27
C ASP A 113 25.11 20.17 -40.22
N VAL A 114 25.20 19.46 -41.34
CA VAL A 114 25.83 18.13 -41.46
C VAL A 114 27.10 18.27 -42.29
N ALA A 115 28.19 17.60 -41.90
CA ALA A 115 29.48 17.67 -42.59
C ALA A 115 30.09 16.28 -42.83
N GLY A 116 30.85 16.12 -43.91
CA GLY A 116 31.71 14.94 -44.14
C GLY A 116 31.04 13.74 -44.81
N VAL A 117 29.80 13.88 -45.30
CA VAL A 117 29.02 12.82 -45.96
C VAL A 117 28.21 13.42 -47.12
N GLU A 118 28.91 13.92 -48.14
CA GLU A 118 28.26 14.61 -49.27
C GLU A 118 27.47 13.64 -50.15
N GLU A 119 27.97 12.42 -50.35
CA GLU A 119 27.30 11.38 -51.13
C GLU A 119 25.94 11.00 -50.50
N ALA A 120 25.90 10.82 -49.18
CA ALA A 120 24.66 10.49 -48.47
C ALA A 120 23.67 11.68 -48.45
N LYS A 121 24.17 12.91 -48.44
CA LYS A 121 23.31 14.10 -48.56
C LYS A 121 22.65 14.18 -49.94
N GLU A 122 23.38 13.89 -51.00
CA GLU A 122 22.84 13.88 -52.37
C GLU A 122 21.74 12.83 -52.53
N GLU A 123 21.96 11.60 -52.05
CA GLU A 123 20.95 10.53 -52.09
C GLU A 123 19.68 10.88 -51.30
N VAL A 124 19.83 11.48 -50.11
CA VAL A 124 18.68 11.88 -49.29
C VAL A 124 18.01 13.16 -49.84
N ALA A 125 18.75 14.04 -50.53
CA ALA A 125 18.18 15.24 -51.15
C ALA A 125 17.16 14.87 -52.25
N GLU A 126 17.39 13.81 -53.02
CA GLU A 126 16.42 13.30 -53.99
C GLU A 126 15.10 12.90 -53.30
N LEU A 127 15.18 12.21 -52.16
CA LEU A 127 14.01 11.84 -51.38
C LEU A 127 13.26 13.05 -50.81
N VAL A 128 13.98 14.08 -50.39
CA VAL A 128 13.37 15.35 -49.94
C VAL A 128 12.66 16.05 -51.10
N GLU A 129 13.27 16.10 -52.28
CA GLU A 129 12.63 16.65 -53.49
C GLU A 129 11.37 15.87 -53.85
N PHE A 130 11.42 14.54 -53.75
CA PHE A 130 10.28 13.66 -53.94
C PHE A 130 9.15 13.94 -52.95
N LEU A 131 9.44 14.11 -51.66
CA LEU A 131 8.44 14.44 -50.64
C LEU A 131 7.83 15.84 -50.85
N ARG A 132 8.60 16.76 -51.45
CA ARG A 132 8.17 18.13 -51.73
C ARG A 132 7.26 18.23 -52.97
N ASP A 133 7.57 17.50 -54.04
CA ASP A 133 6.73 17.42 -55.25
C ASP A 133 6.63 15.97 -55.77
N PRO A 134 5.77 15.14 -55.15
CA PRO A 134 5.65 13.74 -55.56
C PRO A 134 5.01 13.57 -56.95
N ALA A 135 4.28 14.59 -57.43
CA ALA A 135 3.62 14.54 -58.73
C ALA A 135 4.62 14.58 -59.89
N LYS A 136 5.72 15.33 -59.74
CA LYS A 136 6.82 15.37 -60.72
C LYS A 136 7.39 13.98 -60.99
N PHE A 137 7.63 13.19 -59.94
CA PHE A 137 8.24 11.87 -60.05
C PHE A 137 7.25 10.79 -60.52
N GLN A 138 5.97 10.86 -60.10
CA GLN A 138 4.94 9.94 -60.57
C GLN A 138 4.69 10.07 -62.09
N LYS A 139 4.73 11.29 -62.63
CA LYS A 139 4.60 11.55 -64.08
C LYS A 139 5.71 10.91 -64.91
N LEU A 140 6.89 10.73 -64.33
CA LEU A 140 8.04 10.07 -64.95
C LEU A 140 8.03 8.55 -64.72
N GLY A 141 6.99 8.00 -64.08
CA GLY A 141 6.87 6.57 -63.75
C GLY A 141 7.63 6.14 -62.48
N GLY A 142 8.13 7.10 -61.70
CA GLY A 142 8.86 6.84 -60.46
C GLY A 142 7.97 6.24 -59.36
N LYS A 143 8.47 5.20 -58.68
CA LYS A 143 7.76 4.53 -57.58
C LYS A 143 8.21 5.09 -56.22
N ILE A 144 7.24 5.34 -55.33
CA ILE A 144 7.49 5.87 -53.99
C ILE A 144 8.28 4.84 -53.15
N PRO A 145 9.47 5.19 -52.62
CA PRO A 145 10.17 4.36 -51.64
C PRO A 145 9.38 4.34 -50.32
N ARG A 146 9.25 3.17 -49.71
CA ARG A 146 8.38 2.95 -48.53
C ARG A 146 9.09 3.08 -47.19
N GLY A 147 10.42 3.22 -47.22
CA GLY A 147 11.27 3.38 -46.06
C GLY A 147 12.73 3.45 -46.49
N VAL A 148 13.54 4.08 -45.66
CA VAL A 148 15.00 4.14 -45.82
C VAL A 148 15.60 3.56 -44.55
N LEU A 149 16.55 2.65 -44.72
CA LEU A 149 17.33 2.12 -43.61
C LEU A 149 18.67 2.85 -43.59
N MET A 150 18.94 3.63 -42.54
CA MET A 150 20.25 4.22 -42.34
C MET A 150 21.09 3.27 -41.48
N VAL A 151 22.20 2.79 -42.02
CA VAL A 151 23.15 1.89 -41.35
C VAL A 151 24.48 2.60 -41.22
N GLY A 152 25.13 2.46 -40.07
CA GLY A 152 26.45 2.99 -39.76
C GLY A 152 27.19 2.08 -38.79
#